data_AF-A0A351AWB7-F1
#
_entry.id   AF-A0A351AWB7-F1
#
_cell.length_a   1.000
_cell.length_b   1.000
_cell.length_c   1.000
_cell.angle_alpha   90.00
_cell.angle_beta   90.00
_cell.angle_gamma   90.00
#
_symmetry.space_group_name_H-M   'P 1'
#
loop_
_entity.id
_entity.type
_entity.pdbx_description
1 polymer ?
#
loop_
_entity_poly.entity_id
_entity_poly.type
_entity_poly.pdbx_seq_one_letter_code
_entity_poly.pdbx_strand_id
1 'polypeptide(L)' 'METTRNERHEVRIMLCRNALPKTWLIAQLEAAGIIVDAPRLNKMLSGSIRGATADEVIDASTKILHRYETAMGVNFD' A
#
# COMPACT_ATOMS: atom_id res chain seq x y z
N MET A 1 2.46 16.24 10.94
CA MET A 1 2.52 14.87 10.41
C MET A 1 1.23 14.61 9.64
N GLU A 2 1.15 15.08 8.41
CA GLU A 2 -0.04 14.99 7.54
C GLU A 2 0.20 14.05 6.33
N THR A 3 1.46 13.67 6.09
CA THR A 3 1.94 12.79 5.01
C THR A 3 1.33 11.40 5.07
N THR A 4 1.37 10.73 6.23
CA THR A 4 0.89 9.34 6.36
C THR A 4 -0.60 9.17 6.06
N ARG A 5 -1.40 10.24 6.22
CA ARG A 5 -2.84 10.18 5.91
C ARG A 5 -3.08 10.17 4.39
N ASN A 6 -2.31 10.97 3.65
CA ASN A 6 -2.40 11.02 2.20
C ASN A 6 -1.89 9.72 1.57
N GLU A 7 -0.77 9.19 2.05
CA GLU A 7 -0.18 7.93 1.53
C GLU A 7 -1.14 6.74 1.68
N ARG A 8 -1.83 6.62 2.83
CA ARG A 8 -2.86 5.58 3.02
C ARG A 8 -4.01 5.69 2.03
N HIS A 9 -4.42 6.92 1.73
CA HIS A 9 -5.49 7.17 0.79
C HIS A 9 -5.05 6.85 -0.64
N GLU A 10 -3.82 7.22 -0.99
CA GLU A 10 -3.19 6.94 -2.27
C GLU A 10 -3.07 5.44 -2.54
N VAL A 11 -2.59 4.65 -1.57
CA VAL A 11 -2.54 3.18 -1.68
C VAL A 11 -3.92 2.60 -2.00
N ARG A 12 -4.98 3.10 -1.35
CA ARG A 12 -6.35 2.64 -1.64
C ARG A 12 -6.81 3.03 -3.04
N ILE A 13 -6.46 4.23 -3.51
CA ILE A 13 -6.79 4.70 -4.86
C ILE A 13 -6.05 3.86 -5.90
N MET A 14 -4.74 3.66 -5.76
CA MET A 14 -3.93 2.87 -6.67
C MET A 14 -4.43 1.43 -6.78
N LEU A 15 -4.79 0.79 -5.66
CA LEU A 15 -5.40 -0.54 -5.69
C LEU A 15 -6.70 -0.56 -6.50
N CYS A 16 -7.62 0.37 -6.24
CA CYS A 16 -8.87 0.46 -6.98
C CYS A 16 -8.64 0.77 -8.47
N ARG A 17 -7.76 1.72 -8.78
CA ARG A 17 -7.43 2.17 -10.15
C ARG A 17 -6.89 1.03 -11.00
N ASN A 18 -6.04 0.20 -10.41
CA ASN A 18 -5.44 -0.95 -11.10
C ASN A 18 -6.27 -2.22 -10.98
N ALA A 19 -7.48 -2.16 -10.40
CA ALA A 19 -8.31 -3.32 -10.09
C ALA A 19 -7.56 -4.43 -9.32
N LEU A 20 -6.60 -4.04 -8.48
CA LEU A 20 -5.75 -4.95 -7.72
C LEU A 20 -6.41 -5.34 -6.40
N PRO A 21 -6.53 -6.65 -6.10
CA PRO A 21 -7.07 -7.08 -4.82
C PRO A 21 -6.06 -6.82 -3.70
N LYS A 22 -6.54 -6.61 -2.47
CA LYS A 22 -5.67 -6.43 -1.29
C LYS A 22 -4.75 -7.63 -1.05
N THR A 23 -5.17 -8.83 -1.42
CA THR A 23 -4.36 -10.06 -1.36
C THR A 23 -3.13 -9.99 -2.26
N TRP A 24 -3.20 -9.29 -3.40
CA TRP A 24 -2.03 -9.06 -4.24
C TRP A 24 -1.01 -8.19 -3.51
N LEU A 25 -1.45 -7.09 -2.90
CA LEU A 25 -0.56 -6.21 -2.13
C LEU A 25 0.07 -6.95 -0.95
N ILE A 26 -0.69 -7.80 -0.25
CA ILE A 26 -0.17 -8.64 0.83
C ILE A 26 0.92 -9.58 0.32
N ALA A 27 0.71 -10.25 -0.82
CA ALA A 27 1.72 -11.13 -1.40
C ALA A 27 2.99 -10.36 -1.82
N GLN A 28 2.86 -9.14 -2.34
CA GLN A 28 4.01 -8.30 -2.67
C GLN A 28 4.77 -7.83 -1.42
N LEU A 29 4.05 -7.47 -0.36
CA LEU A 29 4.65 -7.11 0.93
C LEU A 29 5.39 -8.31 1.53
N GLU A 30 4.79 -9.50 1.48
CA GLU A 30 5.41 -10.74 1.94
C GLU A 30 6.69 -11.06 1.14
N ALA A 31 6.67 -10.87 -0.19
CA ALA A 31 7.86 -11.01 -1.03
C ALA A 31 8.96 -9.98 -0.71
N ALA A 32 8.59 -8.82 -0.16
CA ALA A 32 9.51 -7.81 0.36
C ALA A 32 9.97 -8.09 1.81
N GLY A 33 9.51 -9.18 2.44
CA GLY A 33 9.82 -9.57 3.82
C GLY A 33 8.88 -8.97 4.87
N ILE A 34 7.81 -8.28 4.46
CA ILE A 34 6.84 -7.63 5.34
C ILE A 34 5.58 -8.50 5.45
N ILE A 35 5.46 -9.23 6.56
CA ILE A 35 4.31 -10.12 6.80
C ILE A 35 3.16 -9.32 7.41
N VAL A 36 2.05 -9.18 6.66
CA VAL A 36 0.85 -8.49 7.13
C VAL A 36 -0.43 -9.16 6.65
N ASP A 37 -1.34 -9.45 7.58
CA ASP A 37 -2.65 -9.99 7.26
C ASP A 37 -3.62 -8.92 6.72
N ALA A 38 -4.57 -9.34 5.88
CA ALA A 38 -5.64 -8.49 5.36
C ALA A 38 -6.38 -7.63 6.42
N PRO A 39 -6.81 -8.16 7.59
CA PRO A 39 -7.42 -7.34 8.63
C PRO A 39 -6.46 -6.30 9.22
N ARG A 40 -5.18 -6.64 9.35
CA ARG A 40 -4.16 -5.74 9.91
C ARG A 40 -3.82 -4.62 8.93
N LEU A 41 -3.63 -4.96 7.65
CA LEU A 41 -3.47 -4.00 6.56
C LEU A 41 -4.67 -3.05 6.48
N ASN A 42 -5.91 -3.56 6.58
CA ASN A 42 -7.11 -2.72 6.52
C ASN A 42 -7.19 -1.72 7.69
N LYS A 43 -6.77 -2.14 8.90
CA LYS A 43 -6.69 -1.27 10.07
C LYS A 43 -5.57 -0.22 9.94
N MET A 44 -4.44 -0.58 9.34
CA MET A 44 -3.34 0.35 9.04
C MET A 44 -3.77 1.40 8.01
N LEU A 45 -4.38 0.97 6.89
CA LEU A 45 -4.91 1.85 5.85
C LEU A 45 -6.03 2.76 6.35
N SER A 46 -6.90 2.27 7.22
CA SER A 46 -7.95 3.08 7.86
C SER A 46 -7.38 4.02 8.95
N GLY A 47 -6.12 3.87 9.33
CA GLY A 47 -5.47 4.65 10.38
C GLY A 47 -5.89 4.29 11.80
N SER A 48 -6.56 3.15 11.98
CA SER A 48 -6.87 2.54 13.28
C SER A 48 -5.63 1.98 13.97
N ILE A 49 -4.66 1.50 13.18
CA ILE A 49 -3.31 1.13 13.66
C ILE A 49 -2.33 2.19 13.17
N ARG A 50 -1.51 2.70 14.10
CA ARG A 50 -0.47 3.71 13.86
C ARG A 50 0.82 3.27 14.54
N GLY A 51 1.95 3.81 14.10
CA GLY A 51 3.28 3.50 14.61
C GLY A 51 4.24 3.17 13.48
N ALA A 52 5.52 2.97 13.83
CA ALA A 52 6.59 2.77 12.85
C ALA A 52 6.31 1.62 11.88
N THR A 53 5.79 0.48 12.37
CA THR A 53 5.42 -0.66 11.52
C THR A 53 4.30 -0.32 10.54
N ALA A 54 3.32 0.49 10.94
CA ALA A 54 2.26 0.88 10.03
C ALA A 54 2.78 1.84 8.96
N ASP A 55 3.69 2.75 9.33
CA ASP A 55 4.33 3.68 8.40
C ASP A 55 5.17 2.93 7.36
N GLU A 56 5.98 1.96 7.79
CA GLU A 56 6.77 1.08 6.93
C GLU A 56 5.91 0.28 5.95
N VAL A 57 4.79 -0.28 6.42
CA VAL A 57 3.85 -1.00 5.55
C VAL A 57 3.24 -0.07 4.50
N ILE A 58 2.91 1.16 4.86
CA ILE A 58 2.33 2.14 3.93
C ILE A 58 3.37 2.59 2.90
N ASP A 59 4.58 2.96 3.34
CA ASP A 59 5.69 3.34 2.45
C ASP A 59 6.03 2.21 1.46
N ALA A 60 6.17 0.97 1.96
CA ALA A 60 6.42 -0.19 1.12
C ALA A 60 5.27 -0.44 0.13
N SER A 61 4.02 -0.29 0.57
CA SER A 61 2.84 -0.44 -0.29
C SER A 61 2.84 0.56 -1.43
N THR A 62 3.11 1.83 -1.13
CA THR A 62 3.21 2.91 -2.12
C THR A 62 4.30 2.63 -3.15
N LYS A 63 5.50 2.21 -2.71
CA LYS A 63 6.61 1.85 -3.60
C LYS A 63 6.27 0.68 -4.52
N ILE A 64 5.64 -0.36 -4.00
CA ILE A 64 5.21 -1.54 -4.77
C ILE A 64 4.20 -1.13 -5.85
N LEU A 65 3.21 -0.32 -5.48
CA LEU A 65 2.15 0.11 -6.39
C LEU A 65 2.70 1.04 -7.47
N HIS A 66 3.55 2.01 -7.12
CA HIS A 66 4.23 2.85 -8.11
C HIS A 66 5.06 2.01 -9.08
N ARG A 67 5.85 1.07 -8.58
CA ARG A 67 6.66 0.19 -9.43
C ARG A 67 5.80 -0.62 -10.40
N TYR A 68 4.66 -1.13 -9.91
CA TYR A 68 3.70 -1.84 -10.75
C TYR A 68 3.12 -0.94 -11.84
N GLU A 69 2.71 0.27 -11.51
CA GLU A 69 2.17 1.23 -12.47
C GLU A 69 3.20 1.64 -13.52
N THR A 70 4.45 1.90 -13.10
CA THR A 70 5.57 2.15 -14.04
C THR A 70 5.82 0.95 -14.94
N ALA A 71 5.80 -0.28 -14.41
CA ALA A 71 6.02 -1.49 -15.20
C ALA A 71 4.88 -1.79 -16.17
N MET A 72 3.64 -1.46 -15.80
CA MET A 72 2.45 -1.57 -16.65
C MET A 72 2.37 -0.46 -17.71
N GLY A 73 3.30 0.51 -17.69
CA GLY A 73 3.23 1.68 -18.57
C GLY A 73 2.07 2.62 -18.24
N VAL A 74 1.52 2.54 -17.03
CA VAL A 74 0.56 3.51 -16.52
C VAL A 74 1.35 4.77 -16.14
N ASN A 75 1.73 5.52 -17.17
CA ASN A 75 2.45 6.78 -17.04
C ASN A 75 1.41 7.87 -16.70
N PHE A 76 1.51 8.46 -15.53
CA PHE A 76 0.77 9.68 -15.21
C PHE A 76 1.74 10.85 -15.32
N ASP A 77 1.63 11.57 -16.43
CA ASP A 77 2.06 12.97 -16.56
C ASP A 77 1.08 13.87 -15.79
#